data_AF-A0A3E1B8A2-F1
#
_entry.id   AF-A0A3E1B8A2-F1
#
_cell.length_a   1.000
_cell.length_b   1.000
_cell.length_c   1.000
_cell.angle_alpha   90.00
_cell.angle_beta   90.00
_cell.angle_gamma   90.00
#
_symmetry.space_group_name_H-M   'P 1'
#
loop_
_entity.id
_entity.type
_entity.pdbx_description
1 polymer ?
#
loop_
_entity_poly.entity_id
_entity_poly.type
_entity_poly.pdbx_seq_one_letter_code
_entity_poly.pdbx_strand_id
1 'polypeptide(L)'
;MNILPHETDGKFDLLIDTGRGAWIPMSKMSLKQLLERFDAAYPKYTECTREQLVERWRAAETIQRTHAALVASSPVQAKEAA
;
A
#
# COMPACT_ATOMS: atom_id res chain seq x y z
N MET A 1 -7.29 -9.78 5.76
CA MET A 1 -6.22 -9.43 4.81
C MET A 1 -5.89 -7.96 5.06
N ASN A 2 -4.64 -7.61 5.36
CA ASN A 2 -4.27 -6.29 5.93
C ASN A 2 -3.71 -5.30 4.90
N ILE A 3 -3.67 -5.72 3.63
CA ILE A 3 -3.27 -4.94 2.46
C ILE A 3 -4.28 -5.30 1.37
N LEU A 4 -4.82 -4.30 0.67
CA LEU A 4 -5.77 -4.50 -0.41
C LEU A 4 -5.26 -3.84 -1.70
N PRO A 5 -5.26 -4.54 -2.84
CA PRO A 5 -5.02 -3.90 -4.12
C PRO A 5 -6.15 -2.92 -4.43
N HIS A 6 -5.78 -1.75 -4.93
CA HIS A 6 -6.71 -0.69 -5.28
C HIS A 6 -6.24 -0.02 -6.56
N GLU A 7 -7.17 0.34 -7.43
CA GLU A 7 -6.87 1.13 -8.61
C GLU A 7 -7.43 2.54 -8.41
N THR A 8 -6.57 3.55 -8.51
CA THR A 8 -6.98 4.96 -8.47
C THR A 8 -6.53 5.63 -9.76
N ASP A 9 -7.46 6.19 -10.52
CA ASP A 9 -7.19 6.89 -11.78
C ASP A 9 -6.38 6.05 -12.79
N GLY A 10 -6.67 4.75 -12.89
CA GLY A 10 -5.98 3.81 -13.78
C GLY A 10 -4.56 3.42 -13.33
N LYS A 11 -4.18 3.75 -12.09
CA LYS A 11 -2.89 3.37 -11.49
C LYS A 11 -3.09 2.34 -10.38
N PHE A 12 -2.29 1.29 -10.43
CA PHE A 12 -2.21 0.30 -9.36
C PHE A 12 -1.63 0.94 -8.08
N ASP A 13 -2.38 0.83 -6.99
CA ASP A 13 -2.00 1.25 -5.65
C ASP A 13 -2.34 0.15 -4.63
N LEU A 14 -1.82 0.29 -3.42
CA LEU A 14 -2.10 -0.62 -2.32
C LEU A 14 -2.67 0.18 -1.14
N LEU A 15 -3.79 -0.28 -0.61
CA LEU A 15 -4.37 0.23 0.62
C LEU A 15 -3.80 -0.56 1.79
N ILE A 16 -3.25 0.14 2.78
CA ILE A 16 -2.73 -0.44 4.01
C ILE A 16 -3.76 -0.25 5.12
N ASP A 17 -4.14 -1.34 5.79
CA ASP A 17 -4.95 -1.29 7.01
C ASP A 17 -4.08 -0.82 8.18
N THR A 18 -4.52 0.26 8.82
CA THR A 18 -3.87 0.83 10.00
C THR A 18 -4.28 0.19 11.32
N GLY A 19 -5.24 -0.75 11.31
CA GLY A 19 -5.83 -1.35 12.50
C GLY A 19 -6.64 -0.36 13.33
N ARG A 20 -7.15 0.70 12.67
CA ARG A 20 -7.97 1.78 13.26
C ARG A 20 -9.24 2.04 12.44
N GLY A 21 -9.67 1.07 11.63
CA GLY A 21 -10.79 1.24 10.69
C GLY A 21 -10.51 2.19 9.52
N ALA A 22 -9.24 2.55 9.29
CA ALA A 22 -8.82 3.41 8.20
C ALA A 22 -7.84 2.68 7.27
N TRP A 23 -8.13 2.79 5.97
CA TRP A 23 -7.29 2.29 4.89
C TRP A 23 -6.56 3.48 4.25
N ILE A 24 -5.23 3.39 4.16
CA ILE A 24 -4.40 4.46 3.62
C ILE A 24 -3.78 4.00 2.29
N PRO A 25 -3.97 4.74 1.18
CA PRO A 25 -3.27 4.45 -0.07
C PRO A 25 -1.78 4.73 0.05
N MET A 26 -0.95 3.78 -0.38
CA MET A 26 0.51 3.92 -0.36
C MET A 26 0.98 5.11 -1.21
N SER A 27 0.35 5.39 -2.34
CA SER A 27 0.73 6.51 -3.21
C SER A 27 0.58 7.89 -2.56
N LYS A 28 -0.23 8.01 -1.50
CA LYS A 28 -0.58 9.29 -0.85
C LYS A 28 0.28 9.62 0.35
N MET A 29 1.14 8.71 0.82
CA MET A 29 1.85 8.88 2.09
C MET A 29 3.20 8.16 2.11
N SER A 30 4.14 8.65 2.92
CA SER A 30 5.36 7.90 3.26
C SER A 30 5.18 7.07 4.54
N LEU A 31 6.00 6.03 4.73
CA LEU A 31 6.05 5.27 5.99
C LEU A 31 6.22 6.17 7.21
N LYS A 32 7.07 7.21 7.12
CA LYS A 32 7.29 8.16 8.22
C LYS A 32 5.99 8.87 8.60
N GLN A 33 5.30 9.46 7.63
CA GLN A 33 4.03 10.15 7.86
C GLN A 33 2.93 9.22 8.38
N LEU A 34 2.93 7.97 7.92
CA LEU A 34 2.00 6.95 8.41
C LEU A 34 2.24 6.65 9.88
N LEU A 35 3.50 6.47 10.28
CA LEU A 35 3.87 6.24 11.68
C LEU A 35 3.61 7.47 12.55
N GLU A 36 3.88 8.68 12.06
CA GLU A 36 3.56 9.93 12.78
C GLU A 36 2.05 10.06 13.03
N ARG A 37 1.21 9.74 12.02
CA ARG A 37 -0.25 9.72 12.21
C ARG A 37 -0.70 8.61 13.15
N PHE A 38 -0.04 7.45 13.09
CA PHE A 38 -0.32 6.34 13.98
C PHE A 38 0.01 6.68 15.43
N ASP A 39 1.15 7.33 15.68
CA ASP A 39 1.58 7.76 17.02
C ASP A 39 0.72 8.92 17.56
N ALA A 40 0.26 9.82 16.69
CA ALA A 40 -0.60 10.95 17.06
C ALA A 40 -2.05 10.54 17.37
N ALA A 41 -2.48 9.35 16.97
CA ALA A 41 -3.86 8.91 17.08
C ALA A 41 -4.15 8.22 18.43
N TYR A 42 -5.32 8.51 19.02
CA TYR A 42 -5.70 8.07 20.38
C TYR A 42 -5.57 6.53 20.56
N PRO A 43 -4.97 6.05 21.68
CA PRO A 43 -4.65 4.62 21.86
C PRO A 43 -5.88 3.70 21.90
N LYS A 44 -7.04 4.23 22.33
CA LYS A 44 -8.25 3.47 22.66
C LYS A 44 -8.88 2.69 21.49
N TYR A 45 -8.43 2.94 20.26
CA TYR A 45 -8.97 2.35 19.02
C TYR A 45 -7.88 1.71 18.14
N THR A 46 -6.79 1.26 18.76
CA THR A 46 -5.63 0.72 18.02
C THR A 46 -5.59 -0.80 18.18
N GLU A 47 -5.98 -1.52 17.12
CA GLU A 47 -5.94 -2.99 17.08
C GLU A 47 -4.63 -3.52 16.49
N CYS A 48 -3.74 -2.63 16.02
CA CYS A 48 -2.45 -2.94 15.41
C CYS A 48 -1.32 -2.33 16.23
N THR A 49 -0.19 -3.03 16.39
CA THR A 49 1.03 -2.44 16.94
C THR A 49 1.78 -1.63 15.89
N ARG A 50 2.68 -0.75 16.34
CA ARG A 50 3.59 -0.02 15.44
C ARG A 50 4.40 -0.98 14.55
N GLU A 51 4.89 -2.07 15.12
CA GLU A 51 5.67 -3.09 14.40
C GLU A 51 4.85 -3.77 13.32
N GLN A 52 3.62 -4.19 13.64
CA GLN A 52 2.70 -4.78 12.67
C GLN A 52 2.38 -3.81 11.53
N LEU A 53 2.28 -2.52 11.80
CA LEU A 53 2.06 -1.51 10.75
C LEU A 53 3.27 -1.38 9.83
N VAL A 54 4.49 -1.43 10.37
CA VAL A 54 5.73 -1.46 9.59
C VAL A 54 5.82 -2.73 8.74
N GLU A 55 5.45 -3.88 9.27
CA GLU A 55 5.43 -5.15 8.53
C GLU A 55 4.44 -5.10 7.36
N ARG A 56 3.22 -4.57 7.58
CA ARG A 56 2.22 -4.35 6.53
C ARG A 56 2.75 -3.44 5.43
N TRP A 57 3.44 -2.37 5.79
CA TRP A 57 4.06 -1.47 4.82
C TRP A 57 5.10 -2.18 3.95
N ARG A 58 6.03 -2.93 4.56
CA ARG A 58 7.07 -3.65 3.83
C ARG A 58 6.51 -4.73 2.91
N ALA A 59 5.48 -5.43 3.36
CA ALA A 59 4.77 -6.39 2.52
C ALA A 59 4.12 -5.71 1.31
N ALA A 60 3.53 -4.52 1.50
CA ALA A 60 2.96 -3.75 0.41
C ALA A 60 4.03 -3.25 -0.59
N GLU A 61 5.19 -2.77 -0.10
CA GLU A 61 6.34 -2.42 -0.97
C GLU A 61 6.80 -3.61 -1.83
N THR A 62 6.81 -4.82 -1.26
CA THR A 62 7.18 -6.05 -1.96
C THR A 62 6.16 -6.38 -3.07
N ILE A 63 4.87 -6.26 -2.78
CA ILE A 63 3.80 -6.46 -3.77
C ILE A 63 3.92 -5.43 -4.90
N GLN A 64 4.11 -4.15 -4.57
CA GLN A 64 4.23 -3.07 -5.57
C GLN A 64 5.44 -3.28 -6.48
N ARG A 65 6.59 -3.66 -5.92
CA ARG A 65 7.80 -3.99 -6.71
C ARG A 65 7.58 -5.20 -7.61
N THR A 66 6.93 -6.24 -7.09
CA THR A 66 6.63 -7.45 -7.86
C THR A 66 5.66 -7.14 -9.01
N HIS A 67 4.62 -6.35 -8.75
CA HIS A 67 3.70 -5.88 -9.78
C HIS A 67 4.41 -5.05 -10.85
N ALA A 68 5.27 -4.10 -10.46
CA ALA A 68 6.06 -3.31 -11.40
C ALA A 68 6.98 -4.19 -12.27
N ALA A 69 7.61 -5.21 -11.67
CA ALA A 69 8.43 -6.17 -12.40
C ALA A 69 7.61 -7.02 -13.38
N LEU A 70 6.42 -7.47 -12.98
CA LEU A 70 5.50 -8.23 -13.85
C LEU A 70 5.00 -7.39 -15.03
N VAL A 71 4.63 -6.13 -14.79
CA VAL A 71 4.22 -5.20 -15.86
C VAL A 71 5.40 -4.91 -16.79
N ALA A 72 6.60 -4.66 -16.26
CA ALA A 72 7.80 -4.44 -17.06
C ALA A 72 8.22 -5.68 -17.88
N SER A 73 7.95 -6.89 -17.35
CA SER A 73 8.26 -8.16 -18.02
C SER A 73 7.17 -8.64 -18.98
N SER A 74 6.06 -7.90 -19.10
CA SER A 74 4.95 -8.21 -20.00
C SER A 74 4.99 -7.29 -21.23
N PRO A 75 5.69 -7.66 -22.33
CA PRO A 75 5.75 -6.86 -23.55
C PRO A 75 4.46 -6.85 -24.40
N VAL A 76 3.34 -7.39 -23.89
CA VAL A 76 2.09 -7.55 -24.65
C VAL A 76 1.21 -6.31 -24.49
N GLN A 77 1.60 -5.23 -25.17
CA GLN A 77 0.70 -4.14 -25.59
C GLN A 77 1.32 -3.23 -26.68
N ALA A 78 2.56 -3.48 -27.12
CA ALA A 78 3.22 -2.68 -28.16
C ALA A 78 2.89 -3.11 -29.61
N LYS A 79 1.93 -4.01 -29.85
CA LYS A 79 1.66 -4.54 -31.20
C LYS A 79 0.17 -4.72 -31.53
N GLU A 80 -0.68 -3.74 -31.27
CA GLU A 80 -1.99 -3.64 -31.94
C GLU A 80 -2.33 -2.17 -32.24
N ALA A 81 -1.41 -1.46 -32.92
CA ALA A 81 -1.68 -0.17 -33.56
C ALA A 81 -0.58 0.11 -34.60
N ALA A 82 -0.52 -0.72 -35.65
CA ALA A 82 0.21 -0.43 -36.88
C ALA A 82 -0.55 -1.03 -38.06
#